data_AF-A0A6A4G0T3-F1
#
_entry.id   AF-A0A6A4G0T3-F1
#
_cell.length_a   1.000
_cell.length_b   1.000
_cell.length_c   1.000
_cell.angle_alpha   90.00
_cell.angle_beta   90.00
_cell.angle_gamma   90.00
#
_symmetry.space_group_name_H-M   'P 1'
#
loop_
_entity.id
_entity.type
_entity.pdbx_description
1 polymer ?
#
loop_
_entity_poly.entity_id
_entity_poly.type
_entity_poly.pdbx_seq_one_letter_code
_entity_poly.pdbx_strand_id
1 'polypeptide(L)'
;MTNETAVNDALEFAKTIKEVDDVQAMENQREMIMELVVAINQKKEQRTSALAALITCSWTGDEESLVSLLKEDSTPPECVKHEELAAVLTQMEMKTKEMGHLEEQLSDQTPLVRAFNPFVMEAGKALQDKKIREVSVRLSKEKQAKGELEKECRRMLMCFLQSDAEVRKLVKQSLV
;
A
#
# COMPACT_ATOMS: atom_id res chain seq x y z
N MET A 1 -2.89 -74.39 0.96
CA MET A 1 -2.26 -73.57 -0.09
C MET A 1 -3.20 -72.50 -0.64
N THR A 2 -4.43 -72.80 -1.09
CA THR A 2 -5.34 -71.79 -1.68
C THR A 2 -5.72 -70.63 -0.76
N ASN A 3 -5.79 -70.82 0.55
CA ASN A 3 -6.16 -69.76 1.49
C ASN A 3 -5.01 -68.74 1.74
N GLU A 4 -3.76 -69.19 1.79
CA GLU A 4 -2.59 -68.30 1.91
C GLU A 4 -2.37 -67.49 0.64
N THR A 5 -2.57 -68.10 -0.53
CA THR A 5 -2.51 -67.39 -1.82
C THR A 5 -3.59 -66.30 -1.88
N ALA A 6 -4.83 -66.60 -1.50
CA ALA A 6 -5.90 -65.61 -1.48
C ALA A 6 -5.64 -64.44 -0.52
N VAL A 7 -5.04 -64.69 0.65
CA VAL A 7 -4.65 -63.64 1.60
C VAL A 7 -3.51 -62.78 1.04
N ASN A 8 -2.52 -63.39 0.40
CA ASN A 8 -1.41 -62.68 -0.20
C ASN A 8 -1.87 -61.79 -1.37
N ASP A 9 -2.74 -62.32 -2.23
CA ASP A 9 -3.32 -61.58 -3.35
C ASP A 9 -4.15 -60.39 -2.86
N ALA A 10 -4.97 -60.58 -1.82
CA ALA A 10 -5.76 -59.49 -1.24
C ALA A 10 -4.88 -58.39 -0.63
N LEU A 11 -3.74 -58.76 -0.01
CA LEU A 11 -2.78 -57.81 0.55
C LEU A 11 -2.04 -57.03 -0.54
N GLU A 12 -1.69 -57.70 -1.64
CA GLU A 12 -1.08 -57.07 -2.81
C GLU A 12 -2.04 -56.07 -3.47
N PHE A 13 -3.31 -56.45 -3.66
CA PHE A 13 -4.35 -55.53 -4.13
C PHE A 13 -4.51 -54.30 -3.22
N ALA A 14 -4.57 -54.49 -1.90
CA ALA A 14 -4.67 -53.38 -0.96
C ALA A 14 -3.45 -52.45 -1.02
N LYS A 15 -2.25 -53.01 -1.23
CA LYS A 15 -1.02 -52.24 -1.42
C LYS A 15 -1.06 -51.43 -2.71
N THR A 16 -1.48 -52.02 -3.82
CA THR A 16 -1.63 -51.32 -5.11
C THR A 16 -2.63 -50.17 -5.01
N ILE A 17 -3.77 -50.37 -4.35
CA ILE A 17 -4.77 -49.30 -4.14
C ILE A 17 -4.14 -48.15 -3.36
N LYS A 18 -3.42 -48.45 -2.26
CA LYS A 18 -2.74 -47.42 -1.47
C LYS A 18 -1.69 -46.66 -2.29
N GLU A 19 -0.89 -47.36 -3.09
CA GLU A 19 0.12 -46.72 -3.95
C GLU A 19 -0.52 -45.78 -4.98
N VAL A 20 -1.66 -46.17 -5.56
CA VAL A 20 -2.42 -45.32 -6.48
C VAL A 20 -2.98 -44.09 -5.76
N ASP A 21 -3.55 -44.25 -4.57
CA ASP A 21 -4.06 -43.14 -3.76
C ASP A 21 -2.94 -42.17 -3.36
N ASP A 22 -1.78 -42.70 -2.95
CA ASP A 22 -0.60 -41.90 -2.59
C ASP A 22 -0.06 -41.11 -3.80
N VAL A 23 -0.02 -41.73 -4.99
CA VAL A 23 0.38 -41.05 -6.24
C VAL A 23 -0.63 -39.96 -6.61
N GLN A 24 -1.93 -40.25 -6.54
CA GLN A 24 -2.98 -39.27 -6.84
C GLN A 24 -2.94 -38.09 -5.86
N ALA A 25 -2.71 -38.35 -4.57
CA ALA A 25 -2.57 -37.32 -3.55
C ALA A 25 -1.34 -36.42 -3.83
N MET A 26 -0.21 -37.01 -4.25
CA MET A 26 0.98 -36.24 -4.61
C MET A 26 0.77 -35.39 -5.87
N GLU A 27 0.08 -35.90 -6.89
CA GLU A 27 -0.22 -35.10 -8.09
C GLU A 27 -1.16 -33.94 -7.76
N ASN A 28 -2.21 -34.18 -6.97
CA ASN A 28 -3.11 -33.12 -6.52
C ASN A 28 -2.36 -32.03 -5.73
N GLN A 29 -1.43 -32.42 -4.84
CA GLN A 29 -0.58 -31.46 -4.11
C GLN A 29 0.32 -30.66 -5.06
N ARG A 30 0.91 -31.34 -6.06
CA ARG A 30 1.76 -30.69 -7.07
C ARG A 30 0.96 -29.67 -7.89
N GLU A 31 -0.25 -30.02 -8.31
CA GLU A 31 -1.17 -29.11 -9.00
C GLU A 31 -1.48 -27.88 -8.13
N MET A 32 -1.87 -28.07 -6.87
CA MET A 32 -2.14 -26.96 -5.95
C MET A 32 -0.91 -26.05 -5.75
N ILE A 33 0.29 -26.62 -5.61
CA ILE A 33 1.52 -25.85 -5.49
C ILE A 33 1.76 -25.04 -6.77
N MET A 34 1.54 -25.64 -7.95
CA MET A 34 1.70 -24.95 -9.23
C MET A 34 0.73 -23.77 -9.36
N GLU A 35 -0.55 -23.97 -9.01
CA GLU A 35 -1.54 -22.90 -8.99
C GLU A 35 -1.15 -21.76 -8.04
N LEU A 36 -0.66 -22.10 -6.84
CA LEU A 36 -0.20 -21.12 -5.87
C LEU A 36 1.01 -20.33 -6.38
N VAL A 37 1.96 -20.99 -7.03
CA VAL A 37 3.13 -20.32 -7.64
C VAL A 37 2.68 -19.31 -8.69
N VAL A 38 1.75 -19.69 -9.56
CA VAL A 38 1.18 -18.78 -10.57
C VAL A 38 0.49 -17.59 -9.91
N ALA A 39 -0.36 -17.82 -8.92
CA ALA A 39 -1.08 -16.76 -8.22
C ALA A 39 -0.13 -15.79 -7.48
N ILE A 40 0.91 -16.32 -6.82
CA ILE A 40 1.93 -15.51 -6.14
C ILE A 40 2.69 -14.65 -7.15
N ASN A 41 3.07 -15.21 -8.29
CA ASN A 41 3.80 -14.46 -9.32
C ASN A 41 2.94 -13.32 -9.90
N GLN A 42 1.65 -13.59 -10.18
CA GLN A 42 0.72 -12.54 -10.60
C GLN A 42 0.59 -11.42 -9.56
N LYS A 43 0.52 -11.77 -8.28
CA LYS A 43 0.45 -10.76 -7.20
C LYS A 43 1.74 -9.97 -7.05
N LYS A 44 2.91 -10.60 -7.23
CA LYS A 44 4.20 -9.89 -7.27
C LYS A 44 4.26 -8.89 -8.43
N GLU A 45 3.83 -9.31 -9.62
CA GLU A 45 3.78 -8.44 -10.79
C GLU A 45 2.84 -7.25 -10.59
N GLN A 46 1.62 -7.49 -10.07
CA GLN A 46 0.67 -6.43 -9.71
C GLN A 46 1.28 -5.42 -8.72
N ARG A 47 1.98 -5.92 -7.69
CA ARG A 47 2.65 -5.08 -6.70
C ARG A 47 3.76 -4.25 -7.32
N THR A 48 4.63 -4.87 -8.12
CA THR A 48 5.74 -4.17 -8.80
C THR A 48 5.21 -3.09 -9.75
N SER A 49 4.15 -3.38 -10.50
CA SER A 49 3.47 -2.40 -11.35
C SER A 49 2.87 -1.24 -10.56
N ALA A 50 2.16 -1.54 -9.46
CA ALA A 50 1.58 -0.52 -8.59
C ALA A 50 2.66 0.38 -7.94
N LEU A 51 3.79 -0.19 -7.52
CA LEU A 51 4.92 0.57 -6.98
C LEU A 51 5.53 1.49 -8.04
N ALA A 52 5.73 1.00 -9.26
CA ALA A 52 6.25 1.83 -10.35
C ALA A 52 5.31 3.01 -10.68
N ALA A 53 4.00 2.76 -10.69
CA ALA A 53 3.00 3.81 -10.87
C ALA A 53 3.04 4.83 -9.71
N LEU A 54 3.11 4.38 -8.46
CA LEU A 54 3.21 5.25 -7.29
C LEU A 54 4.48 6.12 -7.32
N ILE A 55 5.62 5.55 -7.72
CA ILE A 55 6.88 6.30 -7.91
C ILE A 55 6.70 7.35 -8.99
N THR A 56 6.17 6.99 -10.15
CA THR A 56 5.96 7.93 -11.25
C THR A 56 5.05 9.09 -10.81
N CYS A 57 3.91 8.78 -10.17
CA CYS A 57 2.99 9.80 -9.68
C CYS A 57 3.61 10.71 -8.61
N SER A 58 4.39 10.16 -7.67
CA SER A 58 5.00 10.95 -6.59
C SER A 58 6.12 11.89 -7.05
N TRP A 59 6.62 11.73 -8.28
CA TRP A 59 7.56 12.64 -8.93
C TRP A 59 6.93 13.51 -10.03
N THR A 60 5.60 13.58 -10.11
CA THR A 60 4.94 14.49 -11.05
C THR A 60 5.35 15.94 -10.76
N GLY A 61 5.85 16.64 -11.78
CA GLY A 61 6.41 18.00 -11.67
C GLY A 61 7.88 18.05 -11.21
N ASP A 62 8.53 16.90 -11.02
CA ASP A 62 9.96 16.76 -10.68
C ASP A 62 10.59 15.57 -11.44
N GLU A 63 10.19 15.38 -12.70
CA GLU A 63 10.55 14.23 -13.53
C GLU A 63 12.06 14.17 -13.79
N GLU A 64 12.74 15.32 -13.89
CA GLU A 64 14.19 15.40 -14.07
C GLU A 64 14.97 14.80 -12.90
N SER A 65 14.49 14.99 -11.66
CA SER A 65 15.05 14.36 -10.46
C SER A 65 14.91 12.84 -10.54
N LEU A 66 13.74 12.35 -10.97
CA LEU A 66 13.51 10.92 -11.13
C LEU A 66 14.44 10.30 -12.17
N VAL A 67 14.61 10.95 -13.33
CA VAL A 67 15.54 10.50 -14.37
C VAL A 67 16.98 10.45 -13.87
N SER A 68 17.38 11.39 -13.02
CA SER A 68 18.72 11.41 -12.42
C SER A 68 18.93 10.23 -11.46
N LEU A 69 17.94 9.96 -10.58
CA LEU A 69 17.95 8.81 -9.67
C LEU A 69 18.03 7.47 -10.41
N LEU A 70 17.46 7.37 -11.61
CA LEU A 70 17.46 6.16 -12.43
C LEU A 70 18.81 5.84 -13.10
N LYS A 71 19.70 6.84 -13.19
CA LYS A 71 21.05 6.73 -13.77
C LYS A 71 22.11 6.41 -12.72
N GLU A 72 21.82 6.68 -11.46
CA GLU A 72 22.75 6.47 -10.36
C GLU A 72 22.74 5.01 -9.91
N ASP A 73 23.88 4.33 -10.04
CA ASP A 73 24.10 3.02 -9.43
C ASP A 73 24.34 3.22 -7.93
N SER A 74 23.26 3.39 -7.17
CA SER A 74 23.35 3.47 -5.72
C SER A 74 23.45 2.07 -5.10
N THR A 75 24.17 1.96 -4.00
CA THR A 75 24.04 0.84 -3.08
C THR A 75 22.59 0.76 -2.60
N PRO A 76 21.99 -0.43 -2.53
CA PRO A 76 20.63 -0.58 -2.06
C PRO A 76 20.57 -0.13 -0.59
N PRO A 77 19.70 0.83 -0.25
CA PRO A 77 19.50 1.24 1.14
C PRO A 77 18.83 0.12 1.94
N GLU A 78 18.69 0.34 3.24
CA GLU A 78 18.01 -0.57 4.16
C GLU A 78 16.67 -1.06 3.59
N CYS A 79 16.43 -2.37 3.70
CA CYS A 79 15.30 -3.03 3.05
C CYS A 79 13.99 -2.56 3.68
N VAL A 80 13.27 -1.68 2.98
CA VAL A 80 11.94 -1.22 3.36
C VAL A 80 10.91 -2.30 3.05
N LYS A 81 10.05 -2.60 4.01
CA LYS A 81 8.98 -3.58 3.81
C LYS A 81 7.75 -2.94 3.15
N HIS A 82 7.04 -3.71 2.34
CA HIS A 82 5.81 -3.23 1.69
C HIS A 82 4.72 -2.88 2.71
N GLU A 83 4.67 -3.61 3.83
CA GLU A 83 3.72 -3.38 4.92
C GLU A 83 3.95 -2.02 5.59
N GLU A 84 5.20 -1.60 5.73
CA GLU A 84 5.56 -0.30 6.31
C GLU A 84 5.10 0.83 5.38
N LEU A 85 5.33 0.69 4.06
CA LEU A 85 4.86 1.67 3.08
C LEU A 85 3.34 1.75 3.08
N ALA A 86 2.65 0.61 3.14
CA ALA A 86 1.19 0.57 3.21
C ALA A 86 0.67 1.27 4.48
N ALA A 87 1.35 1.12 5.61
CA ALA A 87 1.01 1.81 6.85
C ALA A 87 1.16 3.33 6.73
N VAL A 88 2.25 3.83 6.13
CA VAL A 88 2.46 5.26 5.89
C VAL A 88 1.39 5.83 4.95
N LEU A 89 1.09 5.13 3.84
CA LEU A 89 0.05 5.55 2.91
C LEU A 89 -1.34 5.60 3.58
N THR A 90 -1.66 4.60 4.42
CA THR A 90 -2.91 4.58 5.18
C THR A 90 -2.99 5.76 6.14
N GLN A 91 -1.90 6.09 6.83
CA GLN A 91 -1.85 7.26 7.71
C GLN A 91 -2.04 8.56 6.91
N MET A 92 -1.39 8.71 5.75
CA MET A 92 -1.58 9.88 4.87
C MET A 92 -3.04 10.03 4.41
N GLU A 93 -3.72 8.93 4.11
CA GLU A 93 -5.14 8.94 3.75
C GLU A 93 -6.01 9.41 4.93
N MET A 94 -5.76 8.89 6.14
CA MET A 94 -6.46 9.33 7.35
C MET A 94 -6.24 10.83 7.60
N LYS A 95 -5.00 11.32 7.49
CA LYS A 95 -4.66 12.74 7.61
C LYS A 95 -5.38 13.60 6.58
N THR A 96 -5.49 13.11 5.34
CA THR A 96 -6.22 13.81 4.27
C THR A 96 -7.71 13.93 4.58
N LYS A 97 -8.33 12.87 5.12
CA LYS A 97 -9.74 12.90 5.56
C LYS A 97 -9.95 13.88 6.72
N GLU A 98 -9.06 13.87 7.71
CA GLU A 98 -9.12 14.79 8.85
C GLU A 98 -8.97 16.25 8.40
N MET A 99 -8.01 16.53 7.51
CA MET A 99 -7.84 17.85 6.90
C MET A 99 -9.10 18.29 6.16
N GLY A 100 -9.71 17.43 5.33
CA GLY A 100 -10.94 17.75 4.61
C GLY A 100 -12.09 18.13 5.54
N HIS A 101 -12.30 17.37 6.62
CA HIS A 101 -13.30 17.68 7.63
C HIS A 101 -13.01 19.02 8.37
N LEU A 102 -11.75 19.31 8.69
CA LEU A 102 -11.37 20.60 9.28
C LEU A 102 -11.58 21.78 8.31
N GLU A 103 -11.32 21.58 7.02
CA GLU A 103 -11.57 22.58 5.97
C GLU A 103 -13.07 22.83 5.77
N GLU A 104 -13.90 21.79 5.79
CA GLU A 104 -15.37 21.91 5.81
C GLU A 104 -15.84 22.72 7.03
N GLN A 105 -15.32 22.43 8.23
CA GLN A 105 -15.66 23.18 9.44
C GLN A 105 -15.29 24.68 9.38
N LEU A 106 -14.21 25.03 8.69
CA LEU A 106 -13.83 26.42 8.45
C LEU A 106 -14.75 27.06 7.40
N SER A 107 -15.06 26.33 6.34
CA SER A 107 -15.98 26.76 5.29
C SER A 107 -17.35 27.07 5.87
N ASP A 108 -17.92 26.20 6.70
CA ASP A 108 -19.24 26.38 7.32
C ASP A 108 -19.29 27.59 8.28
N GLN A 109 -18.16 27.93 8.90
CA GLN A 109 -18.07 29.08 9.79
C GLN A 109 -17.89 30.41 9.06
N THR A 110 -17.48 30.40 7.78
CA THR A 110 -17.19 31.61 6.99
C THR A 110 -18.45 32.42 6.61
N PRO A 111 -19.57 31.80 6.16
CA PRO A 111 -20.84 32.49 5.92
C PRO A 111 -21.45 33.06 7.20
N LEU A 112 -21.31 32.34 8.33
CA LEU A 112 -21.80 32.80 9.62
C LEU A 112 -21.14 34.13 10.00
N VAL A 113 -19.83 34.27 9.81
CA VAL A 113 -19.09 35.54 10.03
C VAL A 113 -19.62 36.69 9.18
N ARG A 114 -20.04 36.44 7.92
CA ARG A 114 -20.62 37.46 7.03
C ARG A 114 -22.08 37.82 7.36
N ALA A 115 -22.83 36.90 7.95
CA ALA A 115 -24.27 37.05 8.20
C ALA A 115 -24.62 37.63 9.58
N PHE A 116 -23.64 37.97 10.42
CA PHE A 116 -23.92 38.46 11.77
C PHE A 116 -24.67 39.81 11.76
N ASN A 117 -25.85 39.76 12.37
CA ASN A 117 -26.65 40.93 12.72
C ASN A 117 -25.86 41.76 13.76
N PRO A 118 -25.86 43.11 13.71
CA PRO A 118 -25.10 43.99 14.62
C PRO A 118 -25.41 43.80 16.11
N PHE A 119 -26.45 43.04 16.45
CA PHE A 119 -26.93 42.77 17.80
C PHE A 119 -26.25 41.59 18.53
N VAL A 120 -25.35 40.85 17.87
CA VAL A 120 -24.62 39.78 18.56
C VAL A 120 -23.53 40.39 19.44
N MET A 121 -23.70 40.17 20.74
CA MET A 121 -22.81 40.63 21.82
C MET A 121 -21.34 40.26 21.49
N GLU A 122 -20.41 41.17 21.76
CA GLU A 122 -18.97 41.05 21.47
C GLU A 122 -18.35 39.72 21.95
N ALA A 123 -18.89 39.15 23.03
CA ALA A 123 -18.54 37.82 23.54
C ALA A 123 -18.82 36.68 22.53
N GLY A 124 -19.90 36.74 21.76
CA GLY A 124 -20.24 35.74 20.74
C GLY A 124 -19.27 35.77 19.56
N LYS A 125 -18.88 36.96 19.12
CA LYS A 125 -17.85 37.15 18.08
C LYS A 125 -16.49 36.64 18.56
N ALA A 126 -16.08 36.99 19.79
CA ALA A 126 -14.84 36.52 20.37
C ALA A 126 -14.78 34.99 20.51
N LEU A 127 -15.91 34.36 20.88
CA LEU A 127 -16.01 32.90 20.98
C LEU A 127 -15.85 32.22 19.61
N GLN A 128 -16.45 32.79 18.57
CA GLN A 128 -16.32 32.26 17.22
C GLN A 128 -14.93 32.46 16.63
N ASP A 129 -14.34 33.64 16.81
CA ASP A 129 -12.95 33.91 16.41
C ASP A 129 -11.97 32.98 17.12
N LYS A 130 -12.26 32.61 18.38
CA LYS A 130 -11.51 31.58 19.10
C LYS A 130 -11.65 30.22 18.43
N LYS A 131 -12.87 29.81 18.06
CA LYS A 131 -13.13 28.53 17.38
C LYS A 131 -12.46 28.44 16.01
N ILE A 132 -12.55 29.49 15.19
CA ILE A 132 -11.87 29.55 13.87
C ILE A 132 -10.35 29.43 14.05
N ARG A 133 -9.76 30.15 15.01
CA ARG A 133 -8.33 30.04 15.32
C ARG A 133 -7.95 28.63 15.74
N GLU A 134 -8.73 27.99 16.59
CA GLU A 134 -8.48 26.62 17.05
C GLU A 134 -8.49 25.61 15.89
N VAL A 135 -9.51 25.65 15.03
CA VAL A 135 -9.60 24.78 13.84
C VAL A 135 -8.45 25.06 12.87
N SER A 136 -8.10 26.33 12.66
CA SER A 136 -6.97 26.72 11.79
C SER A 136 -5.63 26.19 12.31
N VAL A 137 -5.39 26.27 13.62
CA VAL A 137 -4.18 25.74 14.25
C VAL A 137 -4.11 24.22 14.11
N ARG A 138 -5.24 23.51 14.30
CA ARG A 138 -5.29 22.05 14.08
C ARG A 138 -5.02 21.69 12.63
N LEU A 139 -5.66 22.38 11.69
CA LEU A 139 -5.45 22.15 10.26
C LEU A 139 -3.98 22.34 9.86
N SER A 140 -3.31 23.37 10.38
CA SER A 140 -1.88 23.58 10.15
C SER A 140 -1.00 22.46 10.70
N LYS A 141 -1.30 21.97 11.92
CA LYS A 141 -0.59 20.81 12.50
C LYS A 141 -0.77 19.56 11.66
N GLU A 142 -1.99 19.33 11.17
CA GLU A 142 -2.31 18.16 10.37
C GLU A 142 -1.65 18.21 8.99
N LYS A 143 -1.61 19.39 8.36
CA LYS A 143 -0.84 19.65 7.14
C LYS A 143 0.65 19.38 7.33
N GLN A 144 1.23 19.83 8.45
CA GLN A 144 2.64 19.55 8.77
C GLN A 144 2.89 18.04 8.94
N ALA A 145 2.08 17.36 9.74
CA ALA A 145 2.21 15.93 9.98
C ALA A 145 2.07 15.12 8.68
N LYS A 146 1.14 15.49 7.80
CA LYS A 146 1.02 14.89 6.46
C LYS A 146 2.28 15.13 5.62
N GLY A 147 2.84 16.34 5.65
CA GLY A 147 4.08 16.65 4.93
C GLY A 147 5.30 15.84 5.43
N GLU A 148 5.35 15.50 6.72
CA GLU A 148 6.37 14.58 7.26
C GLU A 148 6.18 13.15 6.73
N LEU A 149 4.94 12.67 6.68
CA LEU A 149 4.62 11.37 6.08
C LEU A 149 4.91 11.31 4.57
N GLU A 150 4.67 12.41 3.83
CA GLU A 150 5.00 12.50 2.41
C GLU A 150 6.49 12.38 2.15
N LYS A 151 7.32 13.02 2.99
CA LYS A 151 8.79 12.90 2.92
C LYS A 151 9.23 11.46 3.18
N GLU A 152 8.65 10.83 4.20
CA GLU A 152 8.95 9.45 4.56
C GLU A 152 8.52 8.48 3.45
N CYS A 153 7.32 8.67 2.90
CA CYS A 153 6.83 7.91 1.75
C CYS A 153 7.79 8.04 0.56
N ARG A 154 8.20 9.26 0.22
CA ARG A 154 9.14 9.51 -0.89
C ARG A 154 10.50 8.83 -0.66
N ARG A 155 11.01 8.85 0.57
CA ARG A 155 12.22 8.12 0.97
C ARG A 155 12.06 6.61 0.75
N MET A 156 10.95 6.03 1.19
CA MET A 156 10.67 4.59 1.03
C MET A 156 10.53 4.18 -0.44
N LEU A 157 9.84 4.99 -1.24
CA LEU A 157 9.71 4.78 -2.68
C LEU A 157 11.06 4.83 -3.39
N MET A 158 11.97 5.72 -2.97
CA MET A 158 13.35 5.74 -3.45
C MET A 158 14.10 4.44 -3.11
N CYS A 159 13.91 3.89 -1.91
CA CYS A 159 14.49 2.60 -1.54
C CYS A 159 14.03 1.46 -2.45
N PHE A 160 12.73 1.39 -2.79
CA PHE A 160 12.20 0.41 -3.75
C PHE A 160 12.79 0.61 -5.14
N LEU A 161 12.90 1.86 -5.61
CA LEU A 161 13.49 2.17 -6.91
C LEU A 161 14.96 1.69 -7.03
N GLN A 162 15.72 1.82 -5.94
CA GLN A 162 17.13 1.46 -5.87
C GLN A 162 17.38 -0.04 -5.62
N SER A 163 16.42 -0.76 -5.03
CA SER A 163 16.58 -2.18 -4.69
C SER A 163 15.93 -3.14 -5.68
N ASP A 164 14.87 -2.72 -6.38
CA ASP A 164 14.11 -3.58 -7.29
C ASP A 164 14.34 -3.18 -8.75
N ALA A 165 15.03 -4.06 -9.48
CA ALA A 165 15.37 -3.84 -10.89
C ALA A 165 14.14 -3.82 -11.81
N GLU A 166 13.10 -4.60 -11.50
CA GLU A 166 11.86 -4.64 -12.29
C GLU A 166 11.03 -3.38 -12.07
N VAL A 167 10.94 -2.88 -10.82
CA VAL A 167 10.34 -1.57 -10.54
C VAL A 167 11.07 -0.49 -11.33
N ARG A 168 12.41 -0.47 -11.27
CA ARG A 168 13.22 0.52 -11.99
C ARG A 168 13.01 0.49 -13.50
N LYS A 169 12.91 -0.71 -14.07
CA LYS A 169 12.61 -0.91 -15.49
C LYS A 169 11.24 -0.35 -15.86
N LEU A 170 10.20 -0.64 -15.06
CA LEU A 170 8.85 -0.12 -15.30
C LEU A 170 8.78 1.40 -15.19
N VAL A 171 9.46 2.00 -14.21
CA VAL A 171 9.54 3.46 -14.07
C VAL A 171 10.31 4.09 -15.24
N LYS A 172 11.37 3.45 -15.74
CA LYS A 172 12.05 3.92 -16.97
C LYS A 172 11.11 3.91 -18.17
N GLN A 173 10.25 2.90 -18.28
CA GLN A 173 9.29 2.78 -19.38
C GLN A 173 8.16 3.81 -19.31
N SER A 174 7.76 4.27 -18.11
CA SER A 174 6.72 5.29 -17.96
C SER A 174 7.19 6.72 -18.25
N LEU A 175 8.51 6.95 -18.31
CA LEU A 175 9.15 8.25 -18.55
C LEU A 175 9.61 8.47 -19.99
N VAL A 176 9.47 7.47 -20.87
CA VAL A 176 9.78 7.52 -22.31
C VAL A 176 8.49 7.78 -23.09
#